data_AF-A0A351H4X5-F1
#
_entry.id   AF-A0A351H4X5-F1
#
_cell.length_a   1.000
_cell.length_b   1.000
_cell.length_c   1.000
_cell.angle_alpha   90.00
_cell.angle_beta   90.00
_cell.angle_gamma   90.00
#
_symmetry.space_group_name_H-M   'P 1'
#
loop_
_entity.id
_entity.type
_entity.pdbx_description
1 polymer ?
#
loop_
_entity_poly.entity_id
_entity_poly.type
_entity_poly.pdbx_seq_one_letter_code
_entity_poly.pdbx_strand_id
1 'polypeptide(L)' 'MYACELLETTDLPVTAVAFSCGFQDAVHFMKTFKKETGITAVQYRNGHK' A
#
# COMPACT_ATOMS: atom_id res chain seq x y z
N MET A 1 -10.44 -1.19 1.40
CA MET A 1 -9.47 -0.10 1.16
C MET A 1 -8.99 -0.20 -0.29
N TYR A 2 -9.13 0.85 -1.08
CA TYR A 2 -8.71 0.87 -2.50
C TYR A 2 -7.23 0.51 -2.69
N ALA A 3 -6.39 0.88 -1.71
CA ALA A 3 -4.98 0.52 -1.64
C ALA A 3 -4.70 -0.99 -1.59
N CYS A 4 -5.46 -1.76 -0.78
CA CYS A 4 -5.31 -3.21 -0.67
C CYS A 4 -5.69 -3.89 -1.98
N GLU A 5 -6.82 -3.48 -2.56
CA GLU A 5 -7.28 -4.00 -3.84
C GLU A 5 -6.24 -3.76 -4.94
N LEU A 6 -5.63 -2.57 -5.01
CA LEU A 6 -4.54 -2.30 -5.94
C LEU A 6 -3.30 -3.16 -5.65
N LEU A 7 -2.95 -3.42 -4.39
CA LEU A 7 -1.81 -4.28 -4.04
C LEU A 7 -2.05 -5.77 -4.37
N GLU A 8 -3.30 -6.22 -4.40
CA GLU A 8 -3.68 -7.60 -4.75
C GLU A 8 -3.95 -7.80 -6.24
N THR A 9 -4.52 -6.79 -6.90
CA THR A 9 -4.91 -6.86 -8.31
C THR A 9 -3.83 -6.35 -9.26
N THR A 10 -2.86 -5.58 -8.76
CA THR A 10 -1.80 -4.99 -9.58
C THR A 10 -0.41 -5.29 -9.03
N ASP A 11 0.54 -5.48 -9.94
CA ASP A 11 1.97 -5.59 -9.62
C ASP A 11 2.66 -4.21 -9.47
N LEU A 12 1.87 -3.15 -9.32
CA LEU A 12 2.38 -1.79 -9.22
C LEU A 12 3.21 -1.61 -7.93
N PRO A 13 4.36 -0.93 -8.01
CA PRO A 13 5.15 -0.64 -6.82
C PRO A 13 4.31 0.15 -5.82
N VAL A 14 4.59 -0.05 -4.52
CA VAL A 14 3.87 0.60 -3.41
C VAL A 14 3.84 2.13 -3.56
N THR A 15 4.87 2.71 -4.18
CA THR A 15 4.92 4.13 -4.55
C THR A 15 3.81 4.51 -5.54
N ALA A 16 3.61 3.74 -6.62
CA ALA A 16 2.57 4.01 -7.60
C ALA A 16 1.15 3.81 -7.04
N VAL A 17 0.97 2.83 -6.16
CA VAL A 17 -0.28 2.64 -5.41
C VAL A 17 -0.54 3.85 -4.51
N ALA A 18 0.48 4.35 -3.82
CA ALA A 18 0.37 5.54 -2.99
C ALA A 18 -0.11 6.76 -3.79
N PHE A 19 0.52 7.01 -4.96
CA PHE A 19 0.08 8.09 -5.87
C PHE A 19 -1.35 7.90 -6.36
N SER A 20 -1.74 6.66 -6.70
CA SER A 20 -3.11 6.34 -7.13
C SER A 20 -4.15 6.51 -6.02
N CYS A 21 -3.74 6.36 -4.76
CA CYS A 21 -4.57 6.63 -3.59
C CYS A 21 -4.60 8.13 -3.19
N GLY A 22 -3.93 9.01 -3.93
CA GLY A 22 -3.87 10.45 -3.63
C GLY A 22 -2.79 10.86 -2.62
N PHE A 23 -1.84 9.98 -2.31
CA PHE A 23 -0.69 10.31 -1.48
C PHE A 23 0.43 10.89 -2.35
N GLN A 24 0.98 12.03 -1.94
CA GLN A 24 2.15 12.61 -2.58
C GLN A 24 3.44 11.83 -2.29
N ASP A 25 3.45 11.07 -1.20
CA ASP A 25 4.67 10.41 -0.72
C ASP A 25 4.38 9.01 -0.20
N ALA A 26 5.18 8.05 -0.68
CA ALA A 26 5.03 6.65 -0.30
C ALA A 26 5.31 6.42 1.19
N VAL A 27 6.15 7.25 1.83
CA VAL A 27 6.42 7.14 3.27
C VAL A 27 5.17 7.49 4.09
N HIS A 28 4.44 8.53 3.66
CA HIS A 28 3.19 8.92 4.31
C HIS A 28 2.13 7.85 4.14
N PHE A 29 1.99 7.32 2.92
CA PHE A 29 1.11 6.20 2.62
C PHE A 29 1.46 4.98 3.48
N MET A 30 2.72 4.55 3.55
CA MET A 30 3.13 3.39 4.34
C MET A 30 2.81 3.55 5.83
N LYS A 31 3.00 4.75 6.40
CA LYS A 31 2.66 5.03 7.80
C LYS A 31 1.16 4.95 8.03
N THR A 32 0.35 5.58 7.18
CA THR A 32 -1.11 5.54 7.27
C THR A 32 -1.64 4.13 7.06
N PHE A 33 -1.20 3.47 5.99
CA PHE A 33 -1.58 2.10 5.66
C PHE A 33 -1.23 1.13 6.80
N LYS A 34 -0.03 1.24 7.38
CA LYS A 34 0.34 0.43 8.55
C LYS A 34 -0.52 0.73 9.77
N LYS A 35 -0.92 1.98 9.98
CA LYS A 35 -1.79 2.36 11.11
C LYS A 35 -3.21 1.81 10.92
N GLU A 36 -3.71 1.73 9.69
CA GLU A 36 -5.04 1.21 9.38
C GLU A 36 -5.09 -0.32 9.28
N THR A 37 -4.11 -0.95 8.62
CA THR A 37 -4.08 -2.41 8.37
C THR A 37 -3.27 -3.19 9.41
N GLY A 38 -2.46 -2.51 10.22
CA GLY A 38 -1.51 -3.13 11.15
C GLY A 38 -0.17 -3.55 10.52
N ILE A 39 -0.08 -3.66 9.19
CA ILE A 39 1.10 -4.14 8.47
C ILE A 39 1.51 -3.19 7.33
N THR A 40 2.76 -3.25 6.88
CA THR A 40 3.19 -2.35 5.79
C THR A 40 2.64 -2.82 4.45
N ALA A 41 2.32 -1.90 3.54
CA ALA A 41 1.91 -2.23 2.17
C ALA A 41 2.90 -3.15 1.44
N VAL A 42 4.20 -3.02 1.74
CA VAL A 42 5.24 -3.93 1.27
C VAL A 42 5.06 -5.33 1.85
N GLN A 43 4.83 -5.49 3.16
CA GLN A 43 4.54 -6.79 3.77
C GLN A 43 3.25 -7.41 3.24
N TYR A 44 2.23 -6.58 3.03
CA TYR A 44 0.95 -6.99 2.44
C TYR A 44 1.17 -7.59 1.04
N ARG A 45 1.96 -6.90 0.20
CA ARG A 45 2.31 -7.38 -1.16
C ARG A 45 3.25 -8.57 -1.18
N ASN A 46 4.22 -8.64 -0.28
CA ASN A 46 5.23 -9.70 -0.27
C ASN A 46 4.68 -11.07 0.19
N GLY A 47 3.37 -11.18 0.38
CA GLY A 47 2.73 -12.43 0.77
C GLY A 47 3.07 -12.79 2.21
N HIS A 48 2.37 -12.16 3.15
CA HIS A 48 2.06 -12.87 4.37
C HIS A 48 1.06 -13.97 3.99
N LYS A 49 1.58 -15.14 3.64
CA LYS A 49 0.83 -16.40 3.60
C LYS A 49 0.90 -17.05 4.98
#